data_AF-A0A8T1VMD4-F1
#
_entry.id   AF-A0A8T1VMD4-F1
#
_cell.length_a   1.000
_cell.length_b   1.000
_cell.length_c   1.000
_cell.angle_alpha   90.00
_cell.angle_beta   90.00
_cell.angle_gamma   90.00
#
_symmetry.space_group_name_H-M   'P 1'
#
loop_
_entity.id
_entity.type
_entity.pdbx_description
1 polymer ?
#
loop_
_entity_poly.entity_id
_entity_poly.type
_entity_poly.pdbx_seq_one_letter_code
_entity_poly.pdbx_strand_id
1 'polypeptide(L)'
;MTIFQNDHDRRRVLQAVAKEREIYDDLLTEELECTDSYKNLTNKVKAFLHLAAAEFPDASFVMVADDDIYLKADQLAEFLHSTSSKEQLYFGEVWSVMFSHKQASIRDSESQYYIPEGQYPMRGGCLTYLDPILLFRWTAYGSSPRITDI
;
A
#
# COMPACT_ATOMS: atom_id res chain seq x y z
N MET A 1 1.36 15.44 -3.57
CA MET A 1 0.91 16.83 -3.35
C MET A 1 0.25 17.28 -4.64
N THR A 2 -1.08 17.24 -4.69
CA THR A 2 -1.84 17.84 -5.79
C THR A 2 -1.53 19.33 -5.78
N ILE A 3 -0.72 19.79 -6.71
CA ILE A 3 -0.38 21.20 -6.82
C ILE A 3 -1.60 21.89 -7.43
N PHE A 4 -2.41 22.50 -6.57
CA PHE A 4 -3.53 23.31 -7.02
C PHE A 4 -2.97 24.57 -7.69
N GLN A 5 -3.31 24.78 -8.96
CA GLN A 5 -2.83 25.92 -9.74
C GLN A 5 -3.43 27.25 -9.26
N ASN A 6 -4.58 27.22 -8.59
CA ASN A 6 -5.20 28.36 -7.92
C ASN A 6 -6.19 27.89 -6.82
N ASP A 7 -6.64 28.83 -5.97
CA ASP A 7 -7.61 28.56 -4.88
C ASP A 7 -8.99 28.10 -5.35
N HIS A 8 -9.38 28.45 -6.57
CA HIS A 8 -10.67 28.05 -7.13
C HIS A 8 -10.66 26.54 -7.42
N ASP A 9 -9.59 26.03 -8.01
CA ASP A 9 -9.44 24.60 -8.31
C ASP A 9 -9.36 23.78 -7.02
N ARG A 10 -8.68 24.31 -5.99
CA ARG A 10 -8.68 23.69 -4.66
C ARG A 10 -10.09 23.56 -4.09
N ARG A 11 -10.88 24.63 -4.12
CA ARG A 11 -12.28 24.59 -3.64
C ARG A 11 -13.13 23.62 -4.43
N ARG A 12 -12.99 23.61 -5.76
CA ARG A 12 -13.73 22.71 -6.64
C ARG A 12 -13.43 21.23 -6.35
N VAL A 13 -12.16 20.88 -6.16
CA VAL A 13 -11.76 19.50 -5.82
C VAL A 13 -12.28 19.10 -4.45
N LEU A 14 -12.14 19.97 -3.43
CA LEU A 14 -12.67 19.68 -2.09
C LEU A 14 -14.20 19.46 -2.09
N GLN A 15 -14.94 20.24 -2.89
CA GLN A 15 -16.38 20.04 -3.06
C GLN A 15 -16.70 18.71 -3.77
N ALA A 16 -15.90 18.31 -4.76
CA ALA A 16 -16.07 17.03 -5.44
C ALA A 16 -15.83 15.86 -4.49
N VAL A 17 -14.76 15.89 -3.70
CA VAL A 17 -14.43 14.87 -2.69
C VAL A 17 -15.53 14.78 -1.63
N ALA A 18 -16.04 15.91 -1.13
CA ALA A 18 -17.12 15.91 -0.15
C ALA A 18 -18.40 15.25 -0.71
N LYS A 19 -18.71 15.50 -1.98
CA LYS A 19 -19.87 14.91 -2.65
C LYS A 19 -19.68 13.42 -2.94
N GLU A 20 -18.48 13.00 -3.35
CA GLU A 20 -18.15 11.59 -3.55
C GLU A 20 -18.29 10.81 -2.24
N ARG A 21 -17.74 11.36 -1.15
CA ARG A 21 -17.87 10.79 0.19
C ARG A 21 -19.33 10.65 0.62
N GLU A 22 -20.17 11.65 0.37
CA GLU A 22 -21.60 11.61 0.68
C GLU A 22 -22.34 10.51 -0.09
N ILE A 23 -21.92 10.20 -1.32
CA ILE A 23 -22.62 9.25 -2.21
C ILE A 23 -22.17 7.81 -1.95
N TYR A 24 -20.87 7.58 -1.77
CA TYR A 24 -20.28 6.23 -1.79
C TYR A 24 -19.81 5.72 -0.42
N ASP A 25 -19.48 6.63 0.51
CA ASP A 25 -19.03 6.30 1.87
C ASP A 25 -17.85 5.32 1.94
N ASP A 26 -16.98 5.34 0.92
CA ASP A 26 -15.81 4.46 0.75
C ASP A 26 -14.47 5.21 0.79
N LEU A 27 -14.52 6.53 1.00
CA LEU A 27 -13.33 7.38 1.08
C LEU A 27 -12.80 7.48 2.51
N LEU A 28 -11.62 6.88 2.73
CA LEU A 28 -10.84 7.06 3.95
C LEU A 28 -9.96 8.31 3.84
N THR A 29 -10.27 9.33 4.64
CA THR A 29 -9.56 10.62 4.65
C THR A 29 -9.05 10.91 6.05
N GLU A 30 -9.85 11.56 6.88
CA GLU A 30 -9.50 11.95 8.26
C GLU A 30 -9.30 10.75 9.20
N GLU A 31 -9.86 9.58 8.83
CA GLU A 31 -9.71 8.31 9.52
C GLU A 31 -8.27 7.78 9.46
N LEU A 32 -7.52 8.16 8.40
CA LEU A 32 -6.11 7.84 8.27
C LEU A 32 -5.30 9.00 8.81
N GLU A 33 -4.69 8.83 9.99
CA GLU A 33 -3.80 9.82 10.61
C GLU A 33 -2.44 9.93 9.85
N CYS A 34 -2.46 10.31 8.59
CA CYS A 34 -1.27 10.44 7.75
C CYS A 34 -1.40 11.59 6.74
N THR A 35 -0.26 12.20 6.40
CA THR A 35 -0.19 13.24 5.36
C THR A 35 0.06 12.61 4.00
N ASP A 36 -0.90 12.71 3.08
CA ASP A 36 -0.81 12.10 1.75
C ASP A 36 0.32 12.71 0.89
N SER A 37 1.33 11.90 0.61
CA SER A 37 2.38 12.20 -0.35
C SER A 37 3.12 10.92 -0.71
N TYR A 38 3.78 10.89 -1.87
CA TYR A 38 4.58 9.74 -2.29
C TYR A 38 5.64 9.34 -1.24
N LYS A 39 6.32 10.31 -0.64
CA LYS A 39 7.30 10.07 0.44
C LYS A 39 6.69 9.50 1.72
N ASN A 40 5.40 9.69 1.93
CA ASN A 40 4.66 9.21 3.09
C ASN A 40 3.81 7.98 2.77
N LEU A 41 3.96 7.37 1.58
CA LEU A 41 3.16 6.22 1.18
C LEU A 41 3.26 5.09 2.21
N THR A 42 4.46 4.83 2.75
CA THR A 42 4.65 3.85 3.84
C THR A 42 3.81 4.17 5.08
N ASN A 43 3.67 5.44 5.45
CA ASN A 43 2.81 5.85 6.58
C ASN A 43 1.33 5.66 6.26
N LYS A 44 0.92 5.93 5.02
CA LYS A 44 -0.46 5.71 4.55
C LYS A 44 -0.82 4.22 4.58
N VAL A 45 0.05 3.36 4.05
CA VAL A 45 -0.13 1.89 4.10
C VAL A 45 -0.18 1.41 5.55
N LYS A 46 0.72 1.89 6.42
CA LYS A 46 0.70 1.56 7.85
C LYS A 46 -0.62 1.97 8.52
N ALA A 47 -1.09 3.19 8.28
CA ALA A 47 -2.35 3.68 8.85
C ALA A 47 -3.54 2.84 8.37
N PHE A 48 -3.59 2.51 7.07
CA PHE A 48 -4.61 1.64 6.50
C PHE A 48 -4.61 0.25 7.13
N LEU A 49 -3.44 -0.39 7.27
CA LEU A 49 -3.34 -1.71 7.89
C LEU A 49 -3.79 -1.70 9.37
N HIS A 50 -3.50 -0.63 10.10
CA HIS A 50 -4.01 -0.47 11.47
C HIS A 50 -5.53 -0.34 11.51
N LEU A 51 -6.13 0.46 10.62
CA LEU A 51 -7.57 0.60 10.52
C LEU A 51 -8.22 -0.73 10.13
N ALA A 52 -7.67 -1.42 9.12
CA ALA A 52 -8.18 -2.69 8.66
C ALA A 52 -8.17 -3.76 9.76
N ALA A 53 -7.11 -3.78 10.57
CA ALA A 53 -7.00 -4.66 11.73
C ALA A 53 -8.06 -4.40 12.81
N ALA A 54 -8.44 -3.14 13.01
CA ALA A 54 -9.37 -2.72 14.04
C ALA A 54 -10.83 -2.88 13.60
N GLU A 55 -11.16 -2.47 12.38
CA GLU A 55 -12.54 -2.38 11.88
C GLU A 55 -12.98 -3.65 11.14
N PHE A 56 -12.04 -4.41 10.55
CA PHE A 56 -12.34 -5.61 9.77
C PHE A 56 -11.62 -6.86 10.31
N PRO A 57 -11.83 -7.25 11.57
CA PRO A 57 -11.14 -8.40 12.16
C PRO A 57 -11.48 -9.72 11.45
N ASP A 58 -12.68 -9.86 10.89
CA ASP A 58 -13.11 -11.10 10.22
C ASP A 58 -12.69 -11.16 8.74
N ALA A 59 -12.02 -10.13 8.21
CA ALA A 59 -11.49 -10.16 6.85
C ALA A 59 -10.43 -11.27 6.73
N SER A 60 -10.65 -12.21 5.80
CA SER A 60 -9.69 -13.29 5.54
C SER A 60 -8.48 -12.81 4.73
N PHE A 61 -8.66 -11.76 3.94
CA PHE A 61 -7.64 -11.22 3.05
C PHE A 61 -7.73 -9.70 3.01
N VAL A 62 -6.58 -9.04 2.92
CA VAL A 62 -6.47 -7.59 2.71
C VAL A 62 -5.56 -7.36 1.52
N MET A 63 -6.03 -6.56 0.56
CA MET A 63 -5.28 -6.12 -0.61
C MET A 63 -5.03 -4.62 -0.51
N VAL A 64 -3.77 -4.22 -0.62
CA VAL A 64 -3.38 -2.84 -0.89
C VAL A 64 -2.98 -2.78 -2.36
N ALA A 65 -3.54 -1.85 -3.10
CA ALA A 65 -3.22 -1.66 -4.50
C ALA A 65 -3.33 -0.20 -4.92
N ASP A 66 -2.60 0.13 -5.98
CA ASP A 66 -2.71 1.42 -6.65
C ASP A 66 -4.04 1.54 -7.42
N ASP A 67 -4.48 2.75 -7.70
CA ASP A 67 -5.74 3.04 -8.41
C ASP A 67 -5.61 2.90 -9.94
N ASP A 68 -4.40 2.72 -10.45
CA ASP A 68 -4.07 2.60 -11.86
C ASP A 68 -3.85 1.15 -12.33
N ILE A 69 -4.19 0.16 -11.49
CA ILE A 69 -4.13 -1.26 -11.86
C ILE A 69 -5.45 -1.77 -12.45
N TYR A 70 -5.37 -2.82 -13.25
CA TYR A 70 -6.53 -3.60 -13.67
C TYR A 70 -6.59 -4.92 -12.89
N LEU A 71 -7.65 -5.11 -12.10
CA LEU A 71 -7.85 -6.31 -11.30
C LEU A 71 -8.98 -7.19 -11.86
N LYS A 72 -8.67 -8.46 -12.14
CA LYS A 72 -9.68 -9.50 -12.41
C LYS A 72 -10.19 -10.09 -11.10
N ALA A 73 -11.12 -9.39 -10.46
CA ALA A 73 -11.59 -9.72 -9.12
C ALA A 73 -12.23 -11.13 -9.03
N ASP A 74 -12.90 -11.57 -10.09
CA ASP A 74 -13.48 -12.92 -10.24
C ASP A 74 -12.40 -14.00 -10.18
N GLN A 75 -11.35 -13.86 -10.98
CA GLN A 75 -10.24 -14.82 -11.02
C GLN A 75 -9.45 -14.82 -9.72
N LEU A 76 -9.26 -13.64 -9.11
CA LEU A 76 -8.62 -13.54 -7.80
C LEU A 76 -9.44 -14.26 -6.73
N ALA A 77 -10.75 -14.06 -6.70
CA ALA A 77 -11.63 -14.73 -5.74
C ALA A 77 -11.62 -16.25 -5.90
N GLU A 78 -11.70 -16.76 -7.13
CA GLU A 78 -11.59 -18.20 -7.42
C GLU A 78 -10.25 -18.77 -6.95
N PHE A 79 -9.15 -18.06 -7.24
CA PHE A 79 -7.82 -18.45 -6.82
C PHE A 79 -7.69 -18.51 -5.29
N LEU A 80 -8.17 -17.48 -4.58
CA LEU A 80 -8.17 -17.43 -3.12
C LEU A 80 -9.04 -18.51 -2.50
N HIS A 81 -10.20 -18.82 -3.09
CA HIS A 81 -11.06 -19.93 -2.65
C HIS A 81 -10.40 -21.29 -2.83
N SER A 82 -9.66 -21.50 -3.94
CA SER A 82 -8.96 -22.76 -4.21
C SER A 82 -7.71 -22.95 -3.33
N THR A 83 -7.14 -21.87 -2.81
CA THR A 83 -5.96 -21.88 -1.95
C THR A 83 -6.35 -22.27 -0.53
N SER A 84 -6.44 -23.59 -0.29
CA SER A 84 -6.85 -24.19 0.99
C SER A 84 -5.77 -24.23 2.09
N SER A 85 -4.54 -23.76 1.85
CA SER A 85 -3.45 -23.89 2.82
C SER A 85 -3.67 -22.94 4.00
N LYS A 86 -3.47 -23.40 5.25
CA LYS A 86 -3.55 -22.59 6.48
C LYS A 86 -2.36 -21.62 6.64
N GLU A 87 -1.57 -21.43 5.59
CA GLU A 87 -0.31 -20.71 5.64
C GLU A 87 -0.52 -19.21 5.42
N GLN A 88 0.40 -18.42 5.96
CA GLN A 88 0.48 -16.99 5.67
C GLN A 88 0.76 -16.82 4.17
N LEU A 89 -0.18 -16.20 3.47
CA LEU A 89 -0.06 -15.93 2.03
C LEU A 89 0.34 -14.48 1.83
N TYR A 90 1.36 -14.29 1.01
CA TYR A 90 1.80 -13.00 0.50
C TYR A 90 1.90 -13.10 -1.02
N PHE A 91 1.13 -12.27 -1.71
CA PHE A 91 1.19 -12.15 -3.17
C PHE A 91 1.61 -10.74 -3.56
N GLY A 92 2.53 -10.68 -4.52
CA GLY A 92 3.07 -9.46 -5.09
C GLY A 92 4.08 -9.80 -6.18
N GLU A 93 4.48 -8.80 -6.96
CA GLU A 93 5.53 -8.97 -7.96
C GLU A 93 6.90 -8.99 -7.28
N VAL A 94 7.44 -10.19 -7.02
CA VAL A 94 8.73 -10.29 -6.35
C VAL A 94 9.87 -10.04 -7.35
N TRP A 95 10.25 -8.78 -7.51
CA TRP A 95 11.26 -8.34 -8.48
C TRP A 95 12.62 -9.03 -8.33
N SER A 96 13.00 -9.44 -7.12
CA SER A 96 14.26 -10.17 -6.89
C SER A 96 14.27 -11.55 -7.57
N VAL A 97 13.09 -12.17 -7.71
CA VAL A 97 12.90 -13.43 -8.44
C VAL A 97 12.92 -13.17 -9.95
N MET A 98 12.24 -12.11 -10.42
CA MET A 98 12.23 -11.71 -11.83
C MET A 98 13.64 -11.37 -12.37
N PHE A 99 14.43 -10.59 -11.61
CA PHE A 99 15.72 -10.09 -12.08
C PHE A 99 16.93 -10.86 -11.57
N SER A 100 16.74 -11.90 -10.75
CA SER A 100 17.81 -12.74 -10.19
C SER A 100 18.91 -11.98 -9.42
N HIS A 101 18.64 -10.75 -8.99
CA HIS A 101 19.55 -9.91 -8.21
C HIS A 101 18.78 -9.14 -7.15
N LYS A 102 19.44 -8.87 -6.01
CA LYS A 102 18.86 -8.00 -4.97
C LYS A 102 18.77 -6.58 -5.50
N GLN A 103 17.60 -5.96 -5.40
CA GLN A 103 17.46 -4.55 -5.70
C GLN A 103 18.31 -3.72 -4.73
N ALA A 104 18.98 -2.71 -5.29
CA ALA A 104 19.77 -1.75 -4.54
C ALA A 104 19.02 -0.41 -4.48
N SER A 105 19.18 0.29 -3.36
CA SER A 105 18.74 1.68 -3.19
C SER A 105 19.23 2.55 -4.34
N ILE A 106 18.32 3.27 -5.00
CA ILE A 106 18.67 4.18 -6.10
C ILE A 106 19.36 5.43 -5.55
N ARG A 107 20.57 5.71 -6.03
CA ARG A 107 21.43 6.83 -5.58
C ARG A 107 21.51 7.98 -6.57
N ASP A 108 20.79 7.88 -7.68
CA ASP A 108 20.64 8.96 -8.66
C ASP A 108 19.64 10.00 -8.14
N SER A 109 20.10 11.25 -7.95
CA SER A 109 19.28 12.35 -7.42
C SER A 109 18.16 12.79 -8.35
N GLU A 110 18.27 12.49 -9.65
CA GLU A 110 17.25 12.81 -10.64
C GLU A 110 16.11 11.77 -10.65
N SER A 111 16.31 10.63 -10.00
CA SER A 111 15.29 9.61 -9.87
C SER A 111 14.24 10.01 -8.82
N GLN A 112 12.97 9.82 -9.15
CA GLN A 112 11.87 9.91 -8.18
C GLN A 112 12.00 8.94 -6.99
N TYR A 113 12.82 7.89 -7.14
CA TYR A 113 13.09 6.87 -6.12
C TYR A 113 14.44 7.07 -5.42
N TYR A 114 15.03 8.26 -5.54
CA TYR A 114 16.28 8.60 -4.89
C TYR A 114 16.20 8.42 -3.37
N ILE A 115 17.13 7.64 -2.81
CA ILE A 115 17.33 7.52 -1.38
C ILE A 115 18.78 7.94 -1.06
N PRO A 116 19.01 8.99 -0.25
CA PRO A 116 20.36 9.41 0.11
C PRO A 116 21.03 8.39 1.03
N GLU A 117 22.36 8.27 0.94
CA GLU A 117 23.14 7.30 1.75
C GLU A 117 23.02 7.57 3.25
N GLY A 118 22.88 8.85 3.65
CA GLY A 118 22.63 9.22 5.05
C GLY A 118 21.27 8.75 5.60
N GLN A 119 20.26 8.54 4.74
CA GLN A 119 18.95 8.02 5.14
C GLN A 119 18.94 6.49 5.16
N TYR A 120 19.63 5.85 4.21
CA TYR A 120 19.76 4.40 4.15
C TYR A 120 21.17 4.02 3.73
N PRO A 121 22.05 3.58 4.65
CA PRO A 121 23.46 3.36 4.35
C PRO A 121 23.76 2.00 3.68
N MET A 122 22.80 1.08 3.66
CA MET A 122 23.04 -0.24 3.07
C MET A 122 23.03 -0.16 1.53
N ARG A 123 24.08 -0.71 0.91
CA ARG A 123 24.24 -0.79 -0.56
C ARG A 123 23.73 -2.11 -1.16
N GLY A 124 23.38 -3.08 -0.32
CA GLY A 124 22.78 -4.35 -0.70
C GLY A 124 21.81 -4.81 0.38
N GLY A 125 20.51 -4.73 0.09
CA GLY A 125 19.43 -4.98 1.03
C GLY A 125 18.14 -4.47 0.41
N CYS A 126 17.09 -5.30 0.46
CA CYS A 126 15.82 -5.07 -0.21
C CYS A 126 15.16 -3.80 0.33
N LEU A 127 15.30 -2.70 -0.40
CA LEU A 127 14.27 -1.67 -0.44
C LEU A 127 13.72 -1.75 -1.86
N THR A 128 12.74 -2.63 -2.03
CA THR A 128 11.92 -2.57 -3.23
C THR A 128 11.00 -1.37 -3.11
N TYR A 129 10.68 -0.83 -4.28
CA TYR A 129 9.37 -0.26 -4.56
C TYR A 129 8.30 -1.01 -3.74
N LEU A 130 7.37 -0.30 -3.09
CA LEU A 130 6.15 -0.98 -2.65
C LEU A 130 5.52 -1.54 -3.92
N ASP A 131 5.42 -2.86 -4.03
CA ASP A 131 4.78 -3.48 -5.18
C ASP A 131 3.39 -2.86 -5.32
N PRO A 132 2.91 -2.59 -6.55
CA PRO A 132 1.60 -1.97 -6.78
C PRO A 132 0.43 -2.83 -6.28
N ILE A 133 0.73 -4.06 -5.83
CA ILE A 133 -0.20 -4.98 -5.20
C ILE A 133 0.49 -5.66 -4.02
N LEU A 134 -0.09 -5.50 -2.84
CA LEU A 134 0.24 -6.27 -1.65
C LEU A 134 -1.02 -6.97 -1.15
N LEU A 135 -1.09 -8.28 -1.33
CA LEU A 135 -2.20 -9.10 -0.84
C LEU A 135 -1.71 -10.05 0.25
N PHE A 136 -2.33 -9.96 1.42
CA PHE A 136 -1.99 -10.78 2.57
C PHE A 136 -3.20 -11.56 3.05
N ARG A 137 -2.99 -12.82 3.45
CA ARG A 137 -3.98 -13.52 4.28
C ARG A 137 -3.91 -12.98 5.70
N TRP A 138 -5.04 -12.47 6.17
CA TRP A 138 -5.19 -11.90 7.51
C TRP A 138 -5.78 -12.96 8.45
N THR A 139 -5.10 -13.22 9.57
CA THR A 139 -5.67 -13.99 10.68
C THR A 139 -5.82 -13.06 11.87
N ALA A 140 -7.04 -12.67 12.20
CA ALA A 140 -7.27 -11.90 13.40
C ALA A 140 -7.00 -12.74 14.66
N TYR A 141 -6.00 -12.27 15.41
CA TYR A 141 -5.74 -12.42 16.84
C TYR A 141 -5.32 -13.77 17.44
N GLY A 142 -4.12 -13.70 18.03
CA GLY A 142 -3.55 -14.61 19.03
C GLY A 142 -2.10 -14.22 19.38
N SER A 143 -1.35 -13.72 18.40
CA SER A 143 0.03 -13.27 18.55
C SER A 143 0.23 -12.03 17.71
N SER A 144 0.62 -10.92 18.35
CA SER A 144 1.02 -9.68 17.68
C SER A 144 2.01 -9.98 16.55
N PRO A 145 1.71 -9.67 15.27
CA PRO A 145 2.71 -9.76 14.22
C PRO A 145 3.74 -8.68 14.49
N ARG A 146 4.97 -9.09 14.79
CA ARG A 146 6.07 -8.13 14.90
C ARG A 146 6.37 -7.67 13.48
N ILE A 147 6.54 -6.36 13.31
CA ILE A 147 7.03 -5.74 12.06
C ILE A 147 8.37 -6.35 11.59
N THR A 148 9.07 -7.11 12.44
CA THR A 148 10.30 -7.84 12.13
C THR A 148 10.11 -9.13 11.35
N ASP A 149 8.88 -9.57 11.10
CA ASP A 149 8.59 -10.85 10.44
C ASP A 149 8.31 -10.69 8.93
N ILE A 150 8.66 -9.54 8.35
CA ILE A 150 8.72 -9.26 6.90
C ILE A 150 10.17 -8.98 6.52
#